data_AF-A0AAW5RZS9-F1
#
_entry.id   AF-A0AAW5RZS9-F1
#
_cell.length_a   1.000
_cell.length_b   1.000
_cell.length_c   1.000
_cell.angle_alpha   90.00
_cell.angle_beta   90.00
_cell.angle_gamma   90.00
#
_symmetry.space_group_name_H-M   'P 1'
#
loop_
_entity.id
_entity.type
_entity.pdbx_description
1 polymer ?
#
loop_
_entity_poly.entity_id
_entity_poly.type
_entity_poly.pdbx_seq_one_letter_code
_entity_poly.pdbx_strand_id
1 'polypeptide(L)'
;MIADRVGSPLSERAALEAAIAAHLAEGHGSSWAYLPEQTQAEYLKDAAALVDQGLTRIWEDRDPGPNPSPELEVEAAEFDRAMQWWVDFVHARHSGWDRAGGIDVSPEMEHLDPEDWDAWVSIAVTVSEEARRLYMREFEQLHGVTTPAPVPPAPAVVSSPPAAGHARRDRFATTVAAVLAFRHGQQWLRLPSDVREAYLRDARSLMVAGLTCWID
;
A
#
# COMPACT_ATOMS: atom_id res chain seq x y z
N MET A 1 41.04 -11.07 3.64
CA MET A 1 40.71 -9.70 3.19
C MET A 1 39.36 -9.80 2.50
N ILE A 2 38.28 -9.77 3.28
CA ILE A 2 36.91 -9.82 2.77
C ILE A 2 36.41 -8.39 2.97
N ALA A 3 36.32 -7.63 1.89
CA ALA A 3 35.75 -6.30 1.92
C ALA A 3 34.22 -6.46 1.95
N ASP A 4 33.63 -5.98 3.04
CA ASP A 4 32.20 -5.75 3.18
C ASP A 4 31.65 -5.04 1.93
N ARG A 5 30.84 -5.76 1.14
CA ARG A 5 29.88 -5.14 0.23
C ARG A 5 28.58 -4.94 0.99
N VAL A 6 28.59 -4.05 1.97
CA VAL A 6 27.36 -3.43 2.45
C VAL A 6 27.17 -2.22 1.56
N GLY A 7 26.29 -2.32 0.57
CA GLY A 7 25.84 -1.15 -0.16
C GLY A 7 25.24 -0.17 0.85
N SER A 8 25.51 1.13 0.70
CA SER A 8 24.80 2.11 1.53
C SER A 8 23.29 1.94 1.31
N PRO A 9 22.43 2.01 2.34
CA PRO A 9 20.98 1.88 2.20
C PRO A 9 20.40 2.83 1.13
N LEU A 10 20.97 4.02 0.99
CA LEU A 10 20.62 4.99 -0.05
C LEU A 10 20.93 4.49 -1.47
N SER A 11 22.00 3.72 -1.64
CA SER A 11 22.36 3.09 -2.91
C SER A 11 21.44 1.93 -3.27
N GLU A 12 20.94 1.20 -2.27
CA GLU A 12 19.98 0.11 -2.49
C GLU A 12 18.60 0.64 -2.85
N ARG A 13 18.16 1.71 -2.17
CA ARG A 13 16.92 2.43 -2.50
C ARG A 13 16.94 2.98 -3.92
N ALA A 14 17.96 3.76 -4.28
CA ALA A 14 18.06 4.32 -5.62
C ALA A 14 18.10 3.25 -6.72
N ALA A 15 18.77 2.11 -6.47
CA ALA A 15 18.81 1.00 -7.40
C ALA A 15 17.43 0.31 -7.56
N LEU A 16 16.69 0.15 -6.46
CA LEU A 16 15.34 -0.41 -6.50
C LEU A 16 14.36 0.54 -7.19
N GLU A 17 14.40 1.83 -6.88
CA GLU A 17 13.58 2.84 -7.53
C GLU A 17 13.83 2.87 -9.04
N ALA A 18 15.10 2.85 -9.47
CA ALA A 18 15.46 2.78 -10.88
C ALA A 18 14.97 1.49 -11.56
N ALA A 19 15.02 0.34 -10.87
CA ALA A 19 14.53 -0.93 -11.40
C ALA A 19 13.01 -0.93 -11.59
N ILE A 20 12.25 -0.43 -10.61
CA ILE A 20 10.79 -0.26 -10.71
C ILE A 20 10.45 0.70 -11.85
N ALA A 21 11.11 1.85 -11.90
CA ALA A 21 10.87 2.88 -12.91
C ALA A 21 11.12 2.36 -14.34
N ALA A 22 12.25 1.66 -14.55
CA ALA A 22 12.57 1.04 -15.83
C ALA A 22 11.56 -0.05 -16.21
N HIS A 23 11.14 -0.89 -15.26
CA HIS A 23 10.18 -1.96 -15.50
C HIS A 23 8.80 -1.43 -15.89
N LEU A 24 8.33 -0.37 -15.23
CA LEU A 24 7.08 0.32 -15.59
C LEU A 24 7.17 0.94 -17.00
N ALA A 25 8.27 1.64 -17.29
CA ALA A 25 8.50 2.22 -18.61
C ALA A 25 8.46 1.16 -19.72
N GLU A 26 9.15 0.04 -19.52
CA GLU A 26 9.18 -1.08 -20.46
C GLU A 26 7.81 -1.72 -20.63
N GLY A 27 7.05 -1.89 -19.53
CA GLY A 27 5.67 -2.35 -19.57
C GLY A 27 4.76 -1.45 -20.41
N HIS A 28 5.05 -0.15 -20.47
CA HIS A 28 4.36 0.83 -21.31
C HIS A 28 4.94 0.95 -22.73
N GLY A 29 5.86 0.05 -23.12
CA GLY A 29 6.47 0.04 -24.46
C GLY A 29 7.54 1.11 -24.68
N SER A 30 8.03 1.73 -23.61
CA SER A 30 9.10 2.74 -23.66
C SER A 30 10.41 2.15 -23.15
N SER A 31 11.48 2.29 -23.93
CA SER A 31 12.80 1.85 -23.48
C SER A 31 13.45 2.91 -22.58
N TRP A 32 13.76 2.51 -21.34
CA TRP A 32 14.30 3.39 -20.30
C TRP A 32 15.47 4.25 -20.78
N ALA A 33 16.41 3.66 -21.51
CA ALA A 33 17.62 4.33 -21.99
C ALA A 33 17.36 5.48 -23.00
N TYR A 34 16.18 5.51 -23.63
CA TYR A 34 15.82 6.50 -24.63
C TYR A 34 14.72 7.45 -24.15
N LEU A 35 14.27 7.33 -22.91
CA LEU A 35 13.28 8.24 -22.34
C LEU A 35 13.90 9.62 -22.06
N PRO A 36 13.16 10.72 -22.29
CA PRO A 36 13.54 12.03 -21.80
C PRO A 36 13.70 12.02 -20.27
N GLU A 37 14.66 12.81 -19.75
CA GLU A 37 14.92 12.90 -18.30
C GLU A 37 13.66 13.25 -17.50
N GLN A 38 12.80 14.12 -18.04
CA GLN A 38 11.54 14.49 -17.39
C GLN A 38 10.58 13.29 -17.26
N THR A 39 10.52 12.41 -18.27
CA THR A 39 9.69 11.21 -18.23
C THR A 39 10.28 10.16 -17.29
N GLN A 40 11.60 10.01 -17.28
CA GLN A 40 12.29 9.15 -16.30
C GLN A 40 12.01 9.61 -14.87
N ALA A 41 12.00 10.93 -14.63
CA ALA A 41 11.70 11.49 -13.33
C ALA A 41 10.27 11.16 -12.86
N GLU A 42 9.27 11.09 -13.76
CA GLU A 42 7.91 10.66 -13.39
C GLU A 42 7.84 9.18 -12.99
N TYR A 43 8.54 8.29 -13.71
CA TYR A 43 8.60 6.88 -13.29
C TYR A 43 9.39 6.66 -11.98
N LEU A 44 10.45 7.43 -11.73
CA LEU A 44 11.18 7.39 -10.46
C LEU A 44 10.31 7.85 -9.30
N LYS A 45 9.46 8.83 -9.55
CA LYS A 45 8.46 9.35 -8.63
C LYS A 45 7.38 8.32 -8.27
N ASP A 46 6.97 7.49 -9.22
CA ASP A 46 6.09 6.34 -8.98
C ASP A 46 6.78 5.29 -8.12
N ALA A 47 8.04 4.98 -8.46
CA ALA A 47 8.84 4.02 -7.71
C ALA A 47 9.06 4.46 -6.26
N ALA A 48 9.41 5.73 -6.06
CA ALA A 48 9.57 6.32 -4.73
C ALA A 48 8.27 6.20 -3.91
N ALA A 49 7.11 6.46 -4.52
CA ALA A 49 5.81 6.33 -3.84
C ALA A 49 5.54 4.88 -3.37
N LEU A 50 5.90 3.87 -4.17
CA LEU A 50 5.78 2.47 -3.77
C LEU A 50 6.72 2.12 -2.61
N VAL A 51 7.96 2.63 -2.64
CA VAL A 51 8.90 2.47 -1.52
C VAL A 51 8.34 3.15 -0.27
N ASP A 52 7.92 4.41 -0.38
CA ASP A 52 7.35 5.24 0.70
C ASP A 52 6.03 4.70 1.26
N GLN A 53 5.36 3.80 0.56
CA GLN A 53 4.17 3.08 1.04
C GLN A 53 4.46 1.68 1.60
N GLY A 54 5.73 1.26 1.62
CA GLY A 54 6.16 0.00 2.25
C GLY A 54 5.86 -1.22 1.38
N LEU A 55 5.60 -0.99 0.08
CA LEU A 55 5.18 -2.03 -0.86
C LEU A 55 6.36 -2.71 -1.55
N THR A 56 7.59 -2.42 -1.13
CA THR A 56 8.81 -2.95 -1.71
C THR A 56 9.66 -3.69 -0.69
N ARG A 57 10.64 -4.46 -1.17
CA ARG A 57 11.52 -5.28 -0.30
C ARG A 57 12.39 -4.47 0.68
N ILE A 58 12.52 -3.16 0.47
CA ILE A 58 13.24 -2.30 1.42
C ILE A 58 12.29 -2.05 2.57
N TRP A 59 12.55 -2.72 3.69
CA TRP A 59 11.85 -2.49 4.93
C TRP A 59 12.54 -1.35 5.68
N GLU A 60 11.90 -0.19 5.71
CA GLU A 60 12.25 0.89 6.63
C GLU A 60 11.38 0.73 7.87
N ASP A 61 11.98 0.77 9.06
CA ASP A 61 11.19 0.79 10.29
C ASP A 61 10.47 2.13 10.40
N ARG A 62 9.16 2.08 10.16
CA ARG A 62 8.23 3.21 10.15
C ARG A 62 7.46 3.32 11.45
N ASP A 63 8.10 2.96 12.55
CA ASP A 63 7.56 3.25 13.86
C ASP A 63 7.58 4.78 14.06
N PRO A 64 6.42 5.44 14.27
CA PRO A 64 6.36 6.87 14.57
C PRO A 64 7.08 7.24 15.88
N GLY A 65 7.47 6.25 16.69
CA GLY A 65 8.13 6.43 17.98
C GLY A 65 7.18 7.03 19.02
N PRO A 66 7.68 7.34 20.23
CA PRO A 66 6.85 7.89 21.31
C PRO A 66 6.56 9.39 21.16
N ASN A 67 7.28 10.11 20.29
CA ASN A 67 7.16 11.54 20.08
C ASN A 67 7.07 11.83 18.58
N PRO A 68 5.89 11.65 17.95
CA PRO A 68 5.69 11.93 16.53
C PRO A 68 5.92 13.42 16.24
N SER A 69 6.27 13.75 14.98
CA SER A 69 6.40 15.14 14.56
C SER A 69 5.01 15.78 14.38
N PRO A 70 4.89 17.12 14.48
CA PRO A 70 3.62 17.82 14.23
C PRO A 70 3.06 17.54 12.83
N GLU A 71 3.92 17.39 11.82
CA GLU A 71 3.50 17.05 10.46
C GLU A 71 2.87 15.65 10.39
N LEU A 72 3.42 14.70 11.13
CA LEU A 72 2.90 13.33 11.20
C LEU A 72 1.57 13.25 11.96
N GLU A 73 1.42 14.04 13.03
CA GLU A 73 0.15 14.18 13.75
C GLU A 73 -0.95 14.77 12.85
N VAL A 74 -0.63 15.77 12.02
CA VAL A 74 -1.57 16.32 11.04
C VAL A 74 -1.99 15.27 10.03
N GLU A 75 -1.04 14.50 9.49
CA GLU A 75 -1.32 13.43 8.53
C GLU A 75 -2.18 12.31 9.16
N ALA A 76 -1.92 11.94 10.42
CA ALA A 76 -2.75 10.98 11.16
C ALA A 76 -4.19 11.51 11.38
N ALA A 77 -4.35 12.80 11.67
CA ALA A 77 -5.67 13.43 11.79
C ALA A 77 -6.41 13.54 10.43
N GLU A 78 -5.69 13.69 9.33
CA GLU A 78 -6.27 13.58 7.98
C GLU A 78 -6.74 12.16 7.71
N PHE A 79 -5.97 11.16 8.16
CA PHE A 79 -6.35 9.75 8.05
C PHE A 79 -7.59 9.42 8.89
N ASP A 80 -7.72 9.94 10.12
CA ASP A 80 -8.92 9.79 10.96
C ASP A 80 -10.19 10.26 10.23
N ARG A 81 -10.14 11.43 9.59
CA ARG A 81 -11.27 11.93 8.77
C ARG A 81 -11.59 11.01 7.61
N ALA A 82 -10.57 10.44 6.97
CA ALA A 82 -10.75 9.50 5.86
C ALA A 82 -11.33 8.16 6.36
N MET A 83 -10.93 7.71 7.54
CA MET A 83 -11.47 6.53 8.21
C MET A 83 -12.95 6.71 8.52
N GLN A 84 -13.37 7.89 9.00
CA GLN A 84 -14.81 8.18 9.20
C GLN A 84 -15.59 8.05 7.89
N TRP A 85 -15.07 8.57 6.78
CA TRP A 85 -15.71 8.39 5.47
C TRP A 85 -15.82 6.92 5.08
N TRP A 86 -14.78 6.12 5.31
CA TRP A 86 -14.80 4.69 4.99
C TRP A 86 -15.81 3.92 5.85
N VAL A 87 -15.89 4.24 7.15
CA VAL A 87 -16.90 3.69 8.06
C VAL A 87 -18.31 4.01 7.55
N ASP A 88 -18.58 5.26 7.16
CA ASP A 88 -19.88 5.66 6.62
C ASP A 88 -20.20 4.93 5.30
N PHE A 89 -19.20 4.74 4.44
CA PHE A 89 -19.34 4.00 3.18
C PHE A 89 -19.73 2.54 3.42
N VAL A 90 -19.03 1.84 4.32
CA VAL A 90 -19.31 0.44 4.64
C VAL A 90 -20.67 0.32 5.36
N HIS A 91 -21.02 1.24 6.27
CA HIS A 91 -22.35 1.28 6.90
C HIS A 91 -23.50 1.41 5.90
N ALA A 92 -23.34 2.26 4.88
CA ALA A 92 -24.36 2.45 3.85
C ALA A 92 -24.59 1.17 3.03
N ARG A 93 -23.56 0.35 2.86
CA ARG A 93 -23.60 -0.89 2.08
C ARG A 93 -24.10 -2.08 2.89
N HIS A 94 -23.73 -2.14 4.16
CA HIS A 94 -24.02 -3.27 5.05
C HIS A 94 -24.97 -2.84 6.16
N SER A 95 -26.26 -2.73 5.82
CA SER A 95 -27.30 -2.33 6.77
C SER A 95 -27.37 -3.31 7.94
N GLY A 96 -26.90 -2.91 9.12
CA GLY A 96 -26.87 -3.73 10.33
C GLY A 96 -25.48 -4.04 10.89
N TRP A 97 -24.40 -3.55 10.26
CA TRP A 97 -23.03 -3.70 10.75
C TRP A 97 -22.85 -3.19 12.19
N ASP A 98 -23.50 -2.09 12.57
CA ASP A 98 -23.55 -1.59 13.96
C ASP A 98 -24.10 -2.61 14.97
N ARG A 99 -25.08 -3.43 14.58
CA ARG A 99 -25.79 -4.36 15.49
C ARG A 99 -24.98 -5.62 15.79
N ALA A 100 -23.93 -5.89 15.02
CA ALA A 100 -23.00 -6.99 15.26
C ALA A 100 -21.87 -6.63 16.23
N GLY A 101 -21.89 -5.44 16.82
CA GLY A 101 -20.85 -4.94 17.74
C GLY A 101 -19.87 -3.99 17.06
N GLY A 102 -20.40 -2.98 16.35
CA GLY A 102 -19.62 -2.00 15.59
C GLY A 102 -18.38 -1.44 16.32
N ILE A 103 -17.39 -1.11 15.49
CA ILE A 103 -15.99 -0.81 15.85
C ILE A 103 -15.23 -2.05 16.33
N ASP A 104 -15.14 -3.05 15.45
CA ASP A 104 -13.91 -3.83 15.38
C ASP A 104 -13.14 -3.27 14.17
N VAL A 105 -12.32 -2.24 14.40
CA VAL A 105 -11.36 -1.73 13.38
C VAL A 105 -10.23 -2.74 13.14
N SER A 106 -10.35 -3.93 13.73
CA SER A 106 -9.74 -5.15 13.27
C SER A 106 -10.78 -6.06 12.60
N PRO A 107 -11.37 -5.70 11.44
CA PRO A 107 -11.85 -6.76 10.58
C PRO A 107 -10.57 -7.46 10.12
N GLU A 108 -10.49 -8.77 10.29
CA GLU A 108 -9.55 -9.60 9.54
C GLU A 108 -9.64 -9.12 8.09
N MET A 109 -8.71 -8.24 7.66
CA MET A 109 -8.95 -7.43 6.46
C MET A 109 -9.18 -8.35 5.26
N GLU A 110 -8.60 -9.55 5.32
CA GLU A 110 -8.85 -10.76 4.52
C GLU A 110 -10.33 -11.09 4.23
N HIS A 111 -11.29 -10.68 5.05
CA HIS A 111 -12.72 -10.94 4.89
C HIS A 111 -13.53 -9.77 4.31
N LEU A 112 -12.92 -8.59 4.09
CA LEU A 112 -13.61 -7.47 3.45
C LEU A 112 -14.11 -7.85 2.06
N ASP A 113 -15.33 -7.41 1.74
CA ASP A 113 -15.81 -7.53 0.37
C ASP A 113 -14.92 -6.70 -0.59
N PRO A 114 -14.86 -7.05 -1.90
CA PRO A 114 -13.96 -6.37 -2.82
C PRO A 114 -14.15 -4.85 -2.94
N GLU A 115 -15.38 -4.35 -2.83
CA GLU A 115 -15.67 -2.91 -2.92
C GLU A 115 -15.31 -2.18 -1.62
N ASP A 116 -15.50 -2.82 -0.47
CA ASP A 116 -15.04 -2.29 0.82
C ASP A 116 -13.51 -2.22 0.90
N TRP A 117 -12.83 -3.22 0.31
CA TRP A 117 -11.38 -3.21 0.13
C TRP A 117 -10.93 -2.07 -0.80
N ASP A 118 -11.57 -1.89 -1.97
CA ASP A 118 -11.27 -0.78 -2.88
C ASP A 118 -11.48 0.59 -2.20
N ALA A 119 -12.50 0.73 -1.36
CA ALA A 119 -12.74 1.93 -0.57
C ALA A 119 -11.67 2.14 0.50
N TRP A 120 -11.25 1.07 1.21
CA TRP A 120 -10.19 1.14 2.21
C TRP A 120 -8.86 1.56 1.58
N VAL A 121 -8.47 0.91 0.47
CA VAL A 121 -7.23 1.25 -0.23
C VAL A 121 -7.26 2.71 -0.71
N SER A 122 -8.42 3.21 -1.15
CA SER A 122 -8.58 4.59 -1.60
C SER A 122 -8.28 5.65 -0.53
N ILE A 123 -8.40 5.32 0.76
CA ILE A 123 -8.01 6.22 1.86
C ILE A 123 -6.61 5.89 2.37
N ALA A 124 -6.23 4.62 2.42
CA ALA A 124 -4.95 4.18 2.97
C ALA A 124 -3.77 4.80 2.21
N VAL A 125 -3.84 4.86 0.88
CA VAL A 125 -2.76 5.40 0.03
C VAL A 125 -2.60 6.92 0.10
N THR A 126 -3.55 7.63 0.74
CA THR A 126 -3.52 9.10 0.82
C THR A 126 -2.53 9.63 1.85
N VAL A 127 -2.14 8.77 2.78
CA VAL A 127 -1.23 9.09 3.88
C VAL A 127 -0.07 8.08 3.93
N SER A 128 1.00 8.46 4.61
CA SER A 128 2.16 7.63 4.89
C SER A 128 1.79 6.43 5.77
N GLU A 129 2.59 5.37 5.68
CA GLU A 129 2.43 4.22 6.57
C GLU A 129 2.67 4.59 8.04
N GLU A 130 3.58 5.52 8.31
CA GLU A 130 3.86 6.05 9.65
C GLU A 130 2.61 6.71 10.25
N ALA A 131 1.91 7.54 9.47
CA ALA A 131 0.69 8.21 9.90
C ALA A 131 -0.43 7.20 10.20
N ARG A 132 -0.58 6.18 9.34
CA ARG A 132 -1.54 5.09 9.60
C ARG A 132 -1.21 4.36 10.89
N ARG A 133 0.07 4.02 11.12
CA ARG A 133 0.52 3.34 12.35
C ARG A 133 0.28 4.21 13.59
N LEU A 134 0.54 5.52 13.49
CA LEU A 134 0.26 6.47 14.56
C LEU A 134 -1.24 6.50 14.89
N TYR A 135 -2.09 6.69 13.87
CA TYR A 135 -3.54 6.66 14.03
C TYR A 135 -4.02 5.36 14.69
N MET A 136 -3.58 4.19 14.21
CA MET A 136 -4.00 2.92 14.80
C MET A 136 -3.59 2.82 16.28
N ARG A 137 -2.38 3.27 16.63
CA ARG A 137 -1.92 3.29 18.03
C ARG A 137 -2.78 4.20 18.90
N GLU A 138 -3.10 5.41 18.43
CA GLU A 138 -3.95 6.35 19.17
C GLU A 138 -5.37 5.80 19.33
N PHE A 139 -5.89 5.17 18.27
CA PHE A 139 -7.18 4.50 18.27
C PHE A 139 -7.25 3.39 19.33
N GLU A 140 -6.24 2.52 19.41
CA GLU A 140 -6.13 1.48 20.44
C GLU A 140 -6.15 2.07 21.86
N GLN A 141 -5.40 3.14 22.07
CA GLN A 141 -5.30 3.79 23.39
C GLN A 141 -6.63 4.41 23.82
N LEU A 142 -7.36 5.01 22.88
CA LEU A 142 -8.64 5.66 23.15
C LEU A 142 -9.79 4.67 23.34
N HIS A 143 -9.80 3.57 22.58
CA HIS A 143 -10.94 2.64 22.53
C HIS A 143 -10.69 1.32 23.26
N GLY A 144 -9.45 1.02 23.68
CA GLY A 144 -9.10 -0.22 24.37
C GLY A 144 -9.23 -1.48 23.51
N VAL A 145 -9.35 -1.32 22.19
CA VAL A 145 -9.39 -2.40 21.20
C VAL A 145 -7.97 -2.55 20.68
N THR A 146 -7.32 -3.69 20.92
CA THR A 146 -6.01 -4.00 20.30
C THR A 146 -6.17 -4.17 18.80
N THR A 147 -5.47 -3.38 18.01
CA THR A 147 -5.31 -3.64 16.58
C THR A 147 -4.28 -4.77 16.45
N PRO A 148 -4.49 -5.77 15.60
CA PRO A 148 -3.42 -6.66 15.22
C PRO A 148 -2.30 -5.81 14.62
N ALA A 149 -1.07 -5.99 15.10
CA ALA A 149 0.10 -5.33 14.54
C ALA A 149 0.10 -5.50 13.00
N PRO A 150 0.61 -4.52 12.22
CA PRO A 150 0.80 -4.71 10.79
C PRO A 150 1.74 -5.91 10.60
N VAL A 151 1.17 -7.07 10.34
CA VAL A 151 1.95 -8.28 10.06
C VAL A 151 2.36 -8.13 8.60
N PRO A 152 3.67 -8.16 8.27
CA PRO A 152 4.08 -8.31 6.87
C PRO A 152 3.31 -9.51 6.30
N PRO A 153 2.83 -9.46 5.04
CA PRO A 153 1.98 -10.51 4.50
C PRO A 153 2.61 -11.86 4.81
N ALA A 154 1.96 -12.62 5.71
CA ALA A 154 2.53 -13.88 6.17
C ALA A 154 2.71 -14.76 4.92
N PRO A 155 3.87 -15.42 4.75
CA PRO A 155 4.10 -16.29 3.62
C PRO A 155 2.92 -17.26 3.52
N ALA A 156 2.42 -17.49 2.30
CA ALA A 156 1.30 -18.38 2.09
C ALA A 156 1.60 -19.72 2.77
N VAL A 157 0.84 -20.06 3.81
CA VAL A 157 0.99 -21.35 4.47
C VAL A 157 0.69 -22.40 3.39
N VAL A 158 1.59 -23.34 3.18
CA VAL A 158 1.51 -24.38 2.13
C VAL A 158 0.17 -25.14 2.15
N SER A 159 -0.54 -25.11 3.28
CA SER A 159 -1.83 -25.76 3.51
C SER A 159 -3.05 -24.84 3.36
N SER A 160 -2.90 -23.56 3.00
CA SER A 160 -4.02 -22.66 2.77
C SER A 160 -4.81 -23.07 1.52
N PRO A 161 -6.15 -22.98 1.53
CA PRO A 161 -6.94 -23.19 0.32
C PRO A 161 -6.46 -22.27 -0.80
N PRO A 162 -6.33 -22.75 -2.05
CA PRO A 162 -5.82 -21.94 -3.16
C PRO A 162 -6.56 -20.60 -3.30
N ALA A 163 -7.88 -20.58 -3.09
CA ALA A 163 -8.70 -19.38 -3.17
C ALA A 163 -8.24 -18.24 -2.22
N ALA A 164 -7.77 -18.56 -1.01
CA ALA A 164 -7.28 -17.57 -0.06
C ALA A 164 -5.90 -16.99 -0.47
N GLY A 165 -5.09 -17.77 -1.19
CA GLY A 165 -3.85 -17.28 -1.81
C GLY A 165 -4.12 -16.27 -2.93
N HIS A 166 -5.10 -16.55 -3.78
CA HIS A 166 -5.49 -15.67 -4.88
C HIS A 166 -6.05 -14.34 -4.37
N ALA A 167 -6.93 -14.37 -3.37
CA ALA A 167 -7.51 -13.15 -2.78
C ALA A 167 -6.44 -12.23 -2.16
N ARG A 168 -5.46 -12.79 -1.43
CA ARG A 168 -4.35 -11.98 -0.85
C ARG A 168 -3.48 -11.37 -1.94
N ARG A 169 -3.17 -12.14 -2.99
CA ARG A 169 -2.38 -11.67 -4.14
C ARG A 169 -3.09 -10.53 -4.86
N ASP A 170 -4.39 -10.67 -5.13
CA ASP A 170 -5.18 -9.66 -5.83
C ASP A 170 -5.29 -8.36 -5.01
N ARG A 171 -5.42 -8.47 -3.70
CA ARG A 171 -5.47 -7.31 -2.81
C ARG A 171 -4.15 -6.58 -2.70
N PHE A 172 -3.04 -7.31 -2.62
CA PHE A 172 -1.73 -6.70 -2.69
C PHE A 172 -1.52 -5.97 -4.03
N ALA A 173 -1.91 -6.59 -5.14
CA ALA A 173 -1.89 -5.94 -6.45
C ALA A 173 -2.76 -4.67 -6.48
N THR A 174 -3.93 -4.71 -5.85
CA THR A 174 -4.83 -3.54 -5.71
C THR A 174 -4.16 -2.42 -4.94
N THR A 175 -3.47 -2.71 -3.83
CA THR A 175 -2.74 -1.69 -3.06
C THR A 175 -1.64 -1.03 -3.90
N VAL A 176 -0.82 -1.82 -4.60
CA VAL A 176 0.22 -1.30 -5.50
C VAL A 176 -0.41 -0.44 -6.61
N ALA A 177 -1.46 -0.92 -7.25
CA ALA A 177 -2.17 -0.21 -8.31
C ALA A 177 -2.77 1.12 -7.81
N ALA A 178 -3.34 1.13 -6.61
CA ALA A 178 -3.93 2.33 -6.03
C ALA A 178 -2.88 3.38 -5.62
N VAL A 179 -1.70 2.98 -5.17
CA VAL A 179 -0.59 3.93 -4.92
C VAL A 179 -0.18 4.62 -6.21
N LEU A 180 -0.02 3.85 -7.30
CA LEU A 180 0.30 4.41 -8.62
C LEU A 180 -0.83 5.34 -9.14
N ALA A 181 -2.09 4.95 -8.94
CA ALA A 181 -3.23 5.80 -9.29
C ALA A 181 -3.24 7.11 -8.50
N PHE A 182 -3.07 7.04 -7.17
CA PHE A 182 -3.07 8.21 -6.30
C PHE A 182 -1.92 9.16 -6.64
N ARG A 183 -0.75 8.61 -6.99
CA ARG A 183 0.40 9.38 -7.47
C ARG A 183 0.09 10.23 -8.70
N HIS A 184 -0.85 9.79 -9.53
CA HIS A 184 -1.35 10.49 -10.70
C HIS A 184 -2.63 11.32 -10.42
N GLY A 185 -2.93 11.58 -9.15
CA GLY A 185 -4.09 12.38 -8.72
C GLY A 185 -5.43 11.66 -8.92
N GLN A 186 -5.42 10.34 -9.06
CA GLN A 186 -6.62 9.53 -9.27
C GLN A 186 -7.02 8.79 -7.98
N GLN A 187 -8.31 8.82 -7.66
CA GLN A 187 -8.84 8.03 -6.55
C GLN A 187 -9.24 6.63 -7.04
N TRP A 188 -8.66 5.59 -6.42
CA TRP A 188 -8.82 4.20 -6.86
C TRP A 188 -10.28 3.78 -7.08
N LEU A 189 -11.16 3.98 -6.09
CA LEU A 189 -12.58 3.61 -6.17
C LEU A 189 -13.34 4.35 -7.28
N ARG A 190 -12.87 5.52 -7.73
CA ARG A 190 -13.53 6.33 -8.76
C ARG A 190 -13.02 6.05 -10.18
N LEU A 191 -12.01 5.20 -10.32
CA LEU A 191 -11.42 4.91 -11.62
C LEU A 191 -12.36 4.04 -12.48
N PRO A 192 -12.48 4.36 -13.79
CA PRO A 192 -13.06 3.45 -14.77
C PRO A 192 -12.40 2.07 -14.74
N SER A 193 -13.16 1.02 -15.03
CA SER A 193 -12.69 -0.37 -14.91
C SER A 193 -11.50 -0.69 -15.82
N ASP A 194 -11.45 -0.12 -17.02
CA ASP A 194 -10.35 -0.25 -17.97
C ASP A 194 -9.06 0.40 -17.45
N VAL A 195 -9.17 1.58 -16.81
CA VAL A 195 -8.04 2.26 -16.18
C VAL A 195 -7.55 1.50 -14.95
N ARG A 196 -8.45 0.97 -14.11
CA ARG A 196 -8.07 0.09 -12.99
C ARG A 196 -7.30 -1.13 -13.46
N GLU A 197 -7.77 -1.77 -14.54
CA GLU A 197 -7.10 -2.95 -15.08
C GLU A 197 -5.70 -2.64 -15.65
N ALA A 198 -5.49 -1.42 -16.16
CA ALA A 198 -4.14 -0.98 -16.56
C ALA A 198 -3.20 -0.92 -15.35
N TYR A 199 -3.58 -0.24 -14.27
CA TYR A 199 -2.77 -0.19 -13.05
C TYR A 199 -2.58 -1.56 -12.39
N LEU A 200 -3.59 -2.44 -12.42
CA LEU A 200 -3.47 -3.82 -11.92
C LEU A 200 -2.48 -4.63 -12.77
N ARG A 201 -2.41 -4.40 -14.08
CA ARG A 201 -1.41 -5.03 -14.94
C ARG A 201 -0.01 -4.62 -14.53
N ASP A 202 0.21 -3.34 -14.27
CA ASP A 202 1.51 -2.82 -13.82
C ASP A 202 1.88 -3.40 -12.45
N ALA A 203 0.94 -3.38 -11.51
CA ALA A 203 1.12 -3.95 -10.17
C ALA A 203 1.49 -5.45 -10.24
N ARG A 204 0.74 -6.25 -11.00
CA ARG A 204 1.02 -7.69 -11.16
C ARG A 204 2.37 -7.91 -11.85
N SER A 205 2.74 -7.06 -12.81
CA SER A 205 4.04 -7.12 -13.49
C SER A 205 5.20 -6.87 -12.52
N LEU A 206 5.08 -5.86 -11.65
CA LEU A 206 6.06 -5.57 -10.59
C LEU A 206 6.17 -6.72 -9.57
N MET A 207 5.04 -7.32 -9.18
CA MET A 207 5.02 -8.48 -8.28
C MET A 207 5.75 -9.68 -8.91
N VAL A 208 5.46 -10.01 -10.17
CA VAL A 208 6.11 -11.10 -10.90
C VAL A 208 7.62 -10.85 -11.07
N ALA A 209 8.03 -9.59 -11.25
CA ALA A 209 9.44 -9.21 -11.33
C ALA A 209 10.17 -9.25 -9.98
N GLY A 210 9.48 -9.50 -8.85
CA GLY A 210 10.07 -9.47 -7.52
C GLY A 210 10.51 -8.07 -7.07
N LEU A 211 9.88 -7.03 -7.64
CA LEU A 211 10.18 -5.62 -7.33
C LEU A 211 9.31 -5.06 -6.20
N THR A 212 8.43 -5.90 -5.64
CA THR A 212 7.57 -5.59 -4.49
C THR A 212 7.95 -6.45 -3.28
N CYS A 213 7.33 -6.23 -2.12
CA CYS A 213 7.50 -7.12 -0.96
C CYS A 213 6.63 -8.39 -1.00
N TRP A 214 5.85 -8.61 -2.06
CA TRP A 214 5.10 -9.85 -2.24
C TRP A 214 6.04 -11.04 -2.46
N ILE A 215 5.82 -12.12 -1.73
CA ILE A 215 6.54 -13.40 -1.84
C ILE A 215 5.50 -14.47 -2.13
N ASP A 216 5.69 -15.22 -3.23
CA ASP A 216 4.85 -16.36 -3.60
C ASP A 216 5.03 -17.57 -2.68
#